data_AF-A0A530ADK2-F1
#
_entry.id   AF-A0A530ADK2-F1
#
_cell.length_a   1.000
_cell.length_b   1.000
_cell.length_c   1.000
_cell.angle_alpha   90.00
_cell.angle_beta   90.00
_cell.angle_gamma   90.00
#
_symmetry.space_group_name_H-M   'P 1'
#
loop_
_entity.id
_entity.type
_entity.pdbx_description
1 polymer ?
#
loop_
_entity_poly.entity_id
_entity_poly.type
_entity_poly.pdbx_seq_one_letter_code
_entity_poly.pdbx_strand_id
1 'polypeptide(L)'
;ARFADYLAPRGFHVYAHDHRGHGATKAPDAPIGKFADSDGIAKVIADVDAVHDLIAKEHPGLPVIVFGHSLGASIALNFVLRHVDDIAPHRDRG
;
A
#
# COMPACT_ATOMS: atom_id res chain seq x y z
N ALA A 1 7.32 9.33 13.65
CA ALA A 1 5.87 9.38 13.37
C ALA A 1 5.16 8.45 14.36
N ARG A 2 4.23 8.95 15.18
CA ARG A 2 3.80 8.26 16.43
C ARG A 2 3.48 6.76 16.31
N PHE A 3 2.79 6.33 15.26
CA PHE A 3 2.45 4.92 15.07
C PHE A 3 3.66 4.07 14.65
N ALA A 4 4.49 4.57 13.74
CA ALA A 4 5.75 3.92 13.35
C ALA A 4 6.71 3.82 14.54
N ASP A 5 6.83 4.90 15.33
CA ASP A 5 7.71 4.96 16.51
C ASP A 5 7.26 3.96 17.60
N TYR A 6 5.96 3.66 17.65
CA TYR A 6 5.42 2.62 18.54
C TYR A 6 5.75 1.21 18.06
N LEU A 7 5.73 0.96 16.74
CA LEU A 7 5.94 -0.38 16.17
C LEU A 7 7.42 -0.74 15.99
N ALA A 8 8.29 0.21 15.65
CA ALA A 8 9.71 -0.03 15.42
C ALA A 8 10.43 -0.78 16.57
N PRO A 9 10.31 -0.39 17.86
CA PRO A 9 10.95 -1.13 18.95
C PRO A 9 10.34 -2.51 19.22
N ARG A 10 9.23 -2.85 18.57
CA ARG A 10 8.56 -4.17 18.65
C ARG A 10 8.94 -5.09 17.49
N GLY A 11 9.95 -4.73 16.69
CA GLY A 11 10.49 -5.56 15.62
C GLY A 11 9.81 -5.37 14.26
N PHE A 12 9.05 -4.29 14.07
CA PHE A 12 8.41 -3.98 12.79
C PHE A 12 9.22 -3.00 11.96
N HIS A 13 9.43 -3.33 10.69
CA HIS A 13 9.78 -2.35 9.67
C HIS A 13 8.51 -1.66 9.20
N VAL A 14 8.45 -0.32 9.29
CA VAL A 14 7.25 0.45 8.98
C VAL A 14 7.49 1.34 7.78
N TYR A 15 6.70 1.13 6.74
CA TYR A 15 6.69 1.93 5.52
C TYR A 15 5.40 2.75 5.46
N ALA A 16 5.52 4.01 5.09
CA ALA A 16 4.40 4.89 4.82
C ALA A 16 4.74 5.75 3.61
N HIS A 17 3.78 5.93 2.72
CA HIS A 17 3.91 6.82 1.57
C HIS A 17 2.70 7.74 1.53
N ASP A 18 2.90 8.96 1.05
CA ASP A 18 1.79 9.83 0.72
C ASP A 18 1.17 9.34 -0.59
N HIS A 19 -0.14 9.11 -0.62
CA HIS A 19 -0.83 8.76 -1.85
C HIS A 19 -0.69 9.88 -2.88
N ARG A 20 -0.70 9.54 -4.17
CA ARG A 20 -0.78 10.55 -5.24
C ARG A 20 -1.91 11.56 -5.00
N GLY A 21 -1.66 12.83 -5.29
CA GLY A 21 -2.60 13.91 -4.99
C GLY A 21 -2.80 14.22 -3.50
N HIS A 22 -1.97 13.67 -2.60
CA HIS A 22 -1.98 13.95 -1.17
C HIS A 22 -0.56 14.19 -0.66
N GLY A 23 -0.44 14.93 0.44
CA GLY A 23 0.83 15.15 1.12
C GLY A 23 1.92 15.72 0.20
N ALA A 24 3.11 15.13 0.27
CA ALA A 24 4.29 15.54 -0.48
C ALA A 24 4.46 14.83 -1.84
N THR A 25 3.65 13.80 -2.13
CA THR A 25 3.73 13.07 -3.41
C THR A 25 3.25 13.95 -4.57
N LYS A 26 4.14 14.13 -5.55
CA LYS A 26 3.86 14.89 -6.77
C LYS A 26 3.78 13.93 -7.95
N ALA A 27 2.66 13.93 -8.66
CA ALA A 27 2.54 13.32 -9.98
C ALA A 27 1.92 14.34 -10.95
N PRO A 28 2.38 14.40 -12.23
CA PRO A 28 1.90 15.41 -13.18
C PRO A 28 0.38 15.40 -13.39
N ASP A 29 -0.26 14.23 -13.30
CA ASP A 29 -1.70 14.04 -13.48
C ASP A 29 -2.49 14.01 -12.17
N ALA A 30 -1.84 14.18 -11.01
CA ALA A 30 -2.42 14.07 -9.67
C ALA A 30 -2.25 15.36 -8.86
N PRO A 31 -3.00 16.44 -9.18
CA PRO A 31 -3.02 17.63 -8.33
C PRO A 31 -3.58 17.30 -6.94
N ILE A 32 -3.34 18.17 -5.96
CA ILE A 32 -3.81 17.98 -4.59
C ILE A 32 -5.33 17.78 -4.56
N GLY A 33 -5.77 16.71 -3.88
CA GLY A 33 -7.17 16.29 -3.78
C GLY A 33 -7.64 15.36 -4.91
N LYS A 34 -6.78 14.97 -5.85
CA LYS A 34 -7.13 14.11 -6.99
C LYS A 34 -6.08 13.04 -7.24
N PHE A 35 -6.50 11.78 -7.36
CA PHE A 35 -5.56 10.69 -7.64
C PHE A 35 -4.98 10.73 -9.05
N ALA A 36 -5.78 11.02 -10.07
CA ALA A 36 -5.31 11.21 -11.44
C ALA A 36 -6.42 11.81 -12.30
N ASP A 37 -6.09 12.38 -13.46
CA ASP A 37 -7.07 12.79 -14.48
C ASP A 37 -7.92 11.64 -15.02
N SER A 38 -7.30 10.47 -15.19
CA SER A 38 -7.94 9.21 -15.57
C SER A 38 -7.40 8.06 -14.75
N ASP A 39 -8.25 7.06 -14.49
CA ASP A 39 -7.90 5.81 -13.81
C ASP A 39 -7.31 5.98 -12.39
N GLY A 40 -7.70 7.05 -11.69
CA GLY A 40 -7.12 7.43 -10.39
C GLY A 40 -7.13 6.31 -9.35
N ILE A 41 -8.20 5.50 -9.29
CA ILE A 41 -8.27 4.36 -8.36
C ILE A 41 -7.24 3.29 -8.72
N ALA A 42 -7.13 2.91 -10.00
CA ALA A 42 -6.16 1.92 -10.42
C ALA A 42 -4.73 2.39 -10.15
N LYS A 43 -4.48 3.68 -10.42
CA LYS A 43 -3.20 4.35 -10.22
C LYS A 43 -2.78 4.47 -8.76
N VAL A 44 -3.68 4.82 -7.85
CA VAL A 44 -3.34 4.87 -6.41
C VAL A 44 -3.07 3.47 -5.86
N ILE A 45 -3.76 2.44 -6.36
CA ILE A 45 -3.47 1.05 -5.96
C ILE A 45 -2.10 0.62 -6.50
N ALA A 46 -1.75 0.98 -7.75
CA ALA A 46 -0.43 0.70 -8.30
C ALA A 46 0.72 1.37 -7.53
N ASP A 47 0.49 2.51 -6.86
CA ASP A 47 1.49 3.08 -5.95
C ASP A 47 1.69 2.20 -4.71
N VAL A 48 0.61 1.62 -4.18
CA VAL A 48 0.69 0.66 -3.07
C VAL A 48 1.44 -0.60 -3.52
N ASP A 49 1.19 -1.09 -4.74
CA ASP A 49 1.92 -2.20 -5.35
C ASP A 49 3.42 -1.91 -5.41
N ALA A 50 3.81 -0.72 -5.90
CA ALA A 50 5.22 -0.34 -5.97
C ALA A 50 5.91 -0.29 -4.60
N VAL A 51 5.20 0.15 -3.55
CA VAL A 51 5.72 0.14 -2.17
C VAL A 51 5.80 -1.28 -1.63
N HIS A 52 4.83 -2.13 -1.92
CA HIS A 52 4.85 -3.54 -1.54
C HIS A 52 6.03 -4.29 -2.18
N ASP A 53 6.28 -4.08 -3.47
CA ASP A 53 7.41 -4.68 -4.18
C ASP A 53 8.75 -4.23 -3.62
N LEU A 54 8.85 -2.95 -3.22
CA LEU A 54 10.03 -2.43 -2.53
C LEU A 54 10.25 -3.16 -1.19
N ILE A 55 9.20 -3.33 -0.39
CA ILE A 55 9.27 -4.06 0.90
C ILE A 55 9.71 -5.50 0.67
N ALA A 56 9.13 -6.20 -0.31
CA ALA A 56 9.48 -7.58 -0.63
C ALA A 56 10.95 -7.73 -1.05
N LYS A 57 11.48 -6.72 -1.76
CA LYS A 57 12.90 -6.68 -2.17
C LYS A 57 13.84 -6.37 -1.00
N GLU A 58 13.49 -5.45 -0.12
CA GLU A 58 14.33 -5.03 1.02
C GLU A 58 14.28 -6.04 2.18
N HIS A 59 13.16 -6.76 2.33
CA HIS A 59 12.89 -7.68 3.42
C HIS A 59 12.35 -9.04 2.91
N PRO A 60 13.16 -9.81 2.18
CA PRO A 60 12.71 -11.06 1.58
C PRO A 60 12.25 -12.06 2.65
N GLY A 61 11.07 -12.66 2.44
CA GLY A 61 10.51 -13.70 3.28
C GLY A 61 9.83 -13.23 4.58
N LEU A 62 9.81 -11.92 4.86
CA LEU A 62 9.04 -11.39 5.99
C LEU A 62 7.57 -11.15 5.60
N PRO A 63 6.61 -11.44 6.50
CA PRO A 63 5.20 -11.17 6.24
C PRO A 63 4.93 -9.67 6.19
N VAL A 64 4.10 -9.24 5.24
CA VAL A 64 3.69 -7.84 5.09
C VAL A 64 2.29 -7.63 5.66
N ILE A 65 2.12 -6.61 6.49
CA ILE A 65 0.82 -6.19 7.04
C ILE A 65 0.43 -4.86 6.39
N VAL A 66 -0.74 -4.84 5.76
CA VAL A 66 -1.32 -3.61 5.19
C VAL A 66 -2.26 -2.98 6.22
N PHE A 67 -2.00 -1.72 6.56
CA PHE A 67 -2.81 -0.94 7.50
C PHE A 67 -3.37 0.31 6.83
N GLY A 68 -4.67 0.58 7.01
CA GLY A 68 -5.34 1.74 6.43
C GLY A 68 -6.41 2.33 7.35
N HIS A 69 -6.55 3.65 7.35
CA HIS A 69 -7.57 4.39 8.10
C HIS A 69 -8.36 5.33 7.18
N SER A 70 -9.66 5.47 7.40
CA SER A 70 -10.55 6.28 6.56
C SER A 70 -10.42 5.89 5.07
N LEU A 71 -10.13 6.83 4.16
CA LEU A 71 -9.81 6.57 2.76
C LEU A 71 -8.71 5.50 2.58
N GLY A 72 -7.69 5.50 3.44
CA GLY A 72 -6.64 4.51 3.42
C GLY A 72 -7.12 3.08 3.69
N ALA A 73 -8.21 2.90 4.45
CA ALA A 73 -8.81 1.58 4.67
C ALA A 73 -9.46 1.04 3.37
N SER A 74 -10.13 1.91 2.62
CA SER A 74 -10.70 1.55 1.32
C SER A 74 -9.61 1.20 0.30
N ILE A 75 -8.51 1.96 0.27
CA ILE A 75 -7.36 1.68 -0.60
C ILE A 75 -6.70 0.35 -0.20
N ALA A 76 -6.41 0.15 1.08
CA ALA A 76 -5.84 -1.09 1.61
C ALA A 76 -6.69 -2.31 1.26
N LEU A 77 -8.02 -2.23 1.43
CA LEU A 77 -8.92 -3.32 1.08
C LEU A 77 -8.88 -3.63 -0.43
N ASN A 78 -8.92 -2.60 -1.28
CA ASN A 78 -8.85 -2.80 -2.74
C ASN A 78 -7.51 -3.39 -3.18
N PHE A 79 -6.40 -3.00 -2.53
CA PHE A 79 -5.10 -3.62 -2.74
C PHE A 79 -5.13 -5.11 -2.38
N VAL A 80 -5.54 -5.46 -1.15
CA VAL A 80 -5.58 -6.86 -0.71
C VAL A 80 -6.49 -7.72 -1.59
N LEU A 81 -7.65 -7.21 -2.00
CA LEU A 81 -8.58 -7.94 -2.89
C LEU A 81 -7.99 -8.23 -4.27
N ARG A 82 -7.07 -7.39 -4.76
CA ARG A 82 -6.37 -7.61 -6.04
C ARG A 82 -5.22 -8.61 -5.93
N HIS A 83 -4.68 -8.77 -4.71
CA HIS A 83 -3.60 -9.69 -4.39
C HIS A 83 -4.08 -10.94 -3.65
N VAL A 84 -5.39 -11.23 -3.63
CA VAL A 84 -5.95 -12.38 -2.92
C VAL A 84 -5.36 -13.71 -3.40
N ASP A 85 -4.99 -13.79 -4.68
CA ASP A 85 -4.36 -14.98 -5.26
C ASP A 85 -2.87 -15.11 -4.86
N ASP A 86 -2.21 -14.01 -4.49
CA ASP A 86 -0.81 -13.97 -4.04
C ASP A 86 -0.69 -14.08 -2.50
N ILE A 87 -1.73 -13.73 -1.76
CA ILE A 87 -1.78 -13.68 -0.29
C ILE A 87 -2.37 -14.98 0.31
N ALA A 88 -3.11 -15.77 -0.47
CA ALA A 88 -3.61 -17.07 -0.04
C ALA A 88 -2.70 -18.21 -0.55
N PRO A 89 -2.07 -19.03 0.31
CA PRO A 89 -1.43 -20.24 -0.16
C PRO A 89 -2.49 -21.16 -0.77
N HIS A 90 -2.27 -21.57 -2.02
CA HIS A 90 -2.92 -22.66 -2.76
C HIS A 90 -4.14 -23.27 -2.04
N ARG A 91 -5.35 -22.84 -2.39
CA ARG A 91 -6.50 -23.73 -2.28
C ARG A 91 -6.52 -24.57 -3.54
N ASP A 92 -6.06 -25.81 -3.40
CA ASP A 92 -6.31 -26.86 -4.39
C ASP A 92 -7.79 -26.80 -4.79
N ARG A 93 -8.02 -26.42 -6.04
CA ARG A 93 -9.28 -26.66 -6.73
C ARG A 93 -9.21 -28.11 -7.20
N GLY A 94 -9.87 -28.99 -6.47
CA GLY A 94 -10.28 -30.30 -6.98
C GLY A 94 -11.26 -30.16 -8.14
#